data_AF-A0A1H9BVA0-F1
#
_entry.id   AF-A0A1H9BVA0-F1
#
_cell.length_a   1.000
_cell.length_b   1.000
_cell.length_c   1.000
_cell.angle_alpha   90.00
_cell.angle_beta   90.00
_cell.angle_gamma   90.00
#
_symmetry.space_group_name_H-M   'P 1'
#
loop_
_entity.id
_entity.type
_entity.pdbx_description
1 polymer ?
#
loop_
_entity_poly.entity_id
_entity_poly.type
_entity_poly.pdbx_seq_one_letter_code
_entity_poly.pdbx_strand_id
1 'polypeptide(L)'
;MRFAITKSPRRTVFVVEASLQARVATQIGKWQLEKQAAVLAFEQLPAAPEDTVDYIVFSDSNEESLLQSLRSAWPQAAVFGFWNDFYPRAACFNWGRQRKFDGPIEVMYAVVSTPRSGSTFLAELLTANQLGAPKEHVRNPLSFLAAGVGGRDRLARFVDTIAQLTARNGVAGTKIIWHLAERLRGSPSLAGAAEVIGRATNKRIVLLYRRDKVAQAISNYKAQLTNAYHIRSSTELSKYKEKQIPYSFEELMKHHAAMLDGERRLLKDLTQIKSAWPGSRVEIMTVIYEELENDIRGQLAAIVKFITGKSPELSLEARVQKLADEYTEEFSRRFREDYRAKFGHSADDASTVIERAAFELSAS
;
A
#
# COMPACT_ATOMS: atom_id res chain seq x y z
N MET A 1 11.47 3.27 -1.58
CA MET A 1 12.70 4.07 -1.74
C MET A 1 13.96 3.21 -1.62
N ARG A 2 14.39 2.72 -0.44
CA ARG A 2 15.59 1.86 -0.30
C ARG A 2 15.70 0.77 -1.37
N PHE A 3 14.70 -0.11 -1.46
CA PHE A 3 14.68 -1.19 -2.46
C PHE A 3 14.80 -0.67 -3.90
N ALA A 4 14.16 0.45 -4.20
CA ALA A 4 14.14 1.04 -5.54
C ALA A 4 15.54 1.52 -5.95
N ILE A 5 16.27 2.15 -5.03
CA ILE A 5 17.66 2.59 -5.23
C ILE A 5 18.60 1.38 -5.34
N THR A 6 18.49 0.41 -4.42
CA THR A 6 19.35 -0.79 -4.43
C THR A 6 19.22 -1.62 -5.71
N LYS A 7 18.07 -1.56 -6.39
CA LYS A 7 17.83 -2.28 -7.64
C LYS A 7 18.06 -1.43 -8.90
N SER A 8 18.44 -0.16 -8.73
CA SER A 8 18.81 0.69 -9.86
C SER A 8 20.09 0.18 -10.50
N PRO A 9 20.17 0.07 -11.84
CA PRO A 9 21.43 -0.22 -12.53
C PRO A 9 22.37 0.99 -12.53
N ARG A 10 21.84 2.20 -12.27
CA ARG A 10 22.56 3.47 -12.29
C ARG A 10 22.71 4.02 -10.88
N ARG A 11 23.85 4.70 -10.63
CA ARG A 11 24.06 5.44 -9.38
C ARG A 11 23.04 6.58 -9.31
N THR A 12 22.54 6.86 -8.12
CA THR A 12 21.54 7.90 -7.90
C THR A 12 22.17 9.10 -7.18
N VAL A 13 21.95 10.32 -7.66
CA VAL A 13 22.36 11.54 -6.96
C VAL A 13 21.12 12.35 -6.61
N PHE A 14 20.85 12.51 -5.32
CA PHE A 14 19.80 13.40 -4.86
C PHE A 14 20.33 14.84 -4.87
N VAL A 15 19.73 15.68 -5.70
CA VAL A 15 20.01 17.11 -5.77
C VAL A 15 18.99 17.82 -4.90
N VAL A 16 19.45 18.50 -3.85
CA VAL A 16 18.58 19.04 -2.80
C VAL A 16 18.93 20.47 -2.45
N GLU A 17 17.99 21.17 -1.80
CA GLU A 17 18.28 22.44 -1.15
C GLU A 17 19.35 22.25 -0.06
N ALA A 18 20.26 23.22 0.11
CA ALA A 18 21.34 23.13 1.10
C ALA A 18 20.83 22.82 2.53
N SER A 19 19.66 23.37 2.90
CA SER A 19 18.98 23.13 4.18
C SER A 19 18.53 21.67 4.38
N LEU A 20 18.34 20.92 3.30
CA LEU A 20 17.88 19.53 3.32
C LEU A 20 19.03 18.52 3.21
N GLN A 21 20.23 18.95 2.79
CA GLN A 21 21.36 18.06 2.49
C GLN A 21 21.70 17.12 3.64
N ALA A 22 21.93 17.65 4.85
CA ALA A 22 22.30 16.84 6.01
C ALA A 22 21.22 15.82 6.39
N ARG A 23 19.94 16.20 6.26
CA ARG A 23 18.79 15.33 6.58
C ARG A 23 18.69 14.17 5.58
N VAL A 24 18.81 14.46 4.29
CA VAL A 24 18.74 13.43 3.24
C VAL A 24 19.96 12.51 3.30
N ALA A 25 21.17 13.05 3.51
CA ALA A 25 22.38 12.26 3.68
C ALA A 25 22.29 11.31 4.88
N THR A 26 21.78 11.79 6.03
CA THR A 26 21.52 10.96 7.21
C THR A 26 20.57 9.80 6.88
N GLN A 27 19.53 10.06 6.08
CA GLN A 27 18.56 9.03 5.70
C GLN A 27 19.15 7.99 4.74
N ILE A 28 20.00 8.40 3.78
CA ILE A 28 20.77 7.49 2.91
C ILE A 28 21.69 6.60 3.75
N GLY A 29 22.39 7.17 4.74
CA GLY A 29 23.26 6.41 5.63
C GLY A 29 22.50 5.38 6.47
N LYS A 30 21.34 5.76 7.03
CA LYS A 30 20.42 4.82 7.72
C LYS A 30 19.96 3.67 6.83
N TRP A 31 19.91 3.86 5.51
CA TRP A 31 19.55 2.82 4.56
C TRP A 31 20.75 2.03 4.01
N GLN A 32 21.98 2.40 4.38
CA GLN A 32 23.23 1.82 3.90
C GLN A 32 23.33 1.86 2.38
N LEU A 33 23.09 3.04 1.79
CA LEU A 33 23.05 3.25 0.34
C LEU A 33 24.19 4.13 -0.17
N GLU A 34 25.20 4.44 0.63
CA GLU A 34 26.28 5.39 0.30
C GLU A 34 27.07 4.99 -0.95
N LYS A 35 27.09 3.69 -1.28
CA LYS A 35 27.71 3.16 -2.50
C LYS A 35 26.84 3.32 -3.75
N GLN A 36 25.53 3.45 -3.60
CA GLN A 36 24.55 3.52 -4.70
C GLN A 36 23.91 4.89 -4.83
N ALA A 37 23.98 5.72 -3.79
CA ALA A 37 23.36 7.03 -3.74
C ALA A 37 24.28 8.07 -3.08
N ALA A 38 24.28 9.28 -3.64
CA ALA A 38 24.90 10.46 -3.06
C ALA A 38 23.89 11.61 -2.93
N VAL A 39 24.25 12.64 -2.17
CA VAL A 39 23.41 13.82 -1.95
C VAL A 39 24.25 15.07 -2.18
N LEU A 40 23.84 15.90 -3.14
CA LEU A 40 24.49 17.17 -3.46
C LEU A 40 23.52 18.32 -3.21
N ALA A 41 24.01 19.42 -2.65
CA ALA A 41 23.30 20.68 -2.73
C ALA A 41 23.34 21.22 -4.17
N PHE A 42 22.39 22.06 -4.55
CA PHE A 42 22.37 22.66 -5.90
C PHE A 42 23.66 23.40 -6.26
N GLU A 43 24.24 24.09 -5.28
CA GLU A 43 25.45 24.89 -5.44
C GLU A 43 26.72 24.03 -5.56
N GLN A 44 26.60 22.72 -5.29
CA GLN A 44 27.68 21.73 -5.35
C GLN A 44 27.61 20.88 -6.61
N LEU A 45 26.68 21.18 -7.54
CA LEU A 45 26.56 20.42 -8.77
C LEU A 45 27.82 20.56 -9.63
N PRO A 46 28.26 19.48 -10.28
CA PRO A 46 29.39 19.54 -11.21
C PRO A 46 29.05 20.42 -12.41
N ALA A 47 30.06 20.91 -13.13
CA ALA A 47 29.83 21.69 -14.36
C ALA A 47 29.14 20.85 -15.45
N ALA A 48 29.42 19.53 -15.48
CA ALA A 48 28.84 18.59 -16.42
C ALA A 48 28.28 17.35 -15.69
N PRO A 49 27.16 16.78 -16.16
CA PRO A 49 26.56 15.59 -15.58
C PRO A 49 27.34 14.32 -15.95
N GLU A 50 27.21 13.29 -15.13
CA GLU A 50 27.70 11.95 -15.43
C GLU A 50 26.63 11.14 -16.18
N ASP A 51 26.96 10.60 -17.36
CA ASP A 51 26.03 9.82 -18.20
C ASP A 51 25.52 8.53 -17.56
N THR A 52 26.12 8.07 -16.47
CA THR A 52 25.75 6.84 -15.74
C THR A 52 24.97 7.11 -14.45
N VAL A 53 24.64 8.37 -14.19
CA VAL A 53 23.96 8.82 -12.97
C VAL A 53 22.52 9.24 -13.26
N ASP A 54 21.62 8.88 -12.35
CA ASP A 54 20.28 9.46 -12.28
C ASP A 54 20.27 10.59 -11.26
N TYR A 55 19.98 11.81 -11.71
CA TYR A 55 19.87 12.99 -10.86
C TYR A 55 18.41 13.17 -10.43
N ILE A 56 18.14 13.03 -9.14
CA ILE A 56 16.81 13.18 -8.56
C ILE A 56 16.74 14.49 -7.80
N VAL A 57 15.99 15.44 -8.33
CA VAL A 57 15.76 16.74 -7.73
C VAL A 57 14.71 16.63 -6.64
N PHE A 58 15.04 17.05 -5.42
CA PHE A 58 14.11 17.13 -4.31
C PHE A 58 14.16 18.52 -3.66
N SER A 59 13.04 19.24 -3.73
CA SER A 59 12.82 20.51 -3.04
C SER A 59 11.39 20.54 -2.49
N ASP A 60 11.22 21.16 -1.32
CA ASP A 60 9.91 21.28 -0.68
C ASP A 60 9.03 22.35 -1.35
N SER A 61 9.64 23.31 -2.06
CA SER A 61 8.93 24.50 -2.56
C SER A 61 9.13 24.79 -4.05
N ASN A 62 10.21 24.32 -4.67
CA ASN A 62 10.64 24.77 -5.99
C ASN A 62 11.14 23.62 -6.91
N GLU A 63 10.70 22.39 -6.66
CA GLU A 63 11.12 21.20 -7.44
C GLU A 63 11.01 21.42 -8.95
N GLU A 64 9.89 21.99 -9.44
CA GLU A 64 9.64 22.15 -10.89
C GLU A 64 10.59 23.14 -11.57
N SER A 65 10.83 24.31 -10.97
CA SER A 65 11.74 25.32 -11.54
C SER A 65 13.18 24.80 -11.58
N LEU A 66 13.58 24.09 -10.53
CA LEU A 66 14.91 23.48 -10.44
C LEU A 66 15.07 22.35 -11.45
N LEU A 67 14.04 21.52 -11.65
CA LEU A 67 14.00 20.51 -12.70
C LEU A 67 14.14 21.11 -14.09
N GLN A 68 13.38 22.17 -14.38
CA GLN A 68 13.43 22.85 -15.68
C GLN A 68 14.80 23.45 -15.94
N SER A 69 15.39 24.10 -14.94
CA SER A 69 16.74 24.68 -15.03
C SER A 69 17.79 23.61 -15.32
N LEU A 70 17.77 22.49 -14.58
CA LEU A 70 18.72 21.40 -14.78
C LEU A 70 18.53 20.66 -16.10
N ARG A 71 17.29 20.41 -16.54
CA ARG A 71 17.03 19.81 -17.86
C ARG A 71 17.49 20.70 -19.00
N SER A 72 17.39 22.02 -18.83
CA SER A 72 17.88 22.98 -19.83
C SER A 72 19.41 23.03 -19.86
N ALA A 73 20.07 23.00 -18.70
CA ALA A 73 21.52 22.99 -18.59
C ALA A 73 22.13 21.66 -19.04
N TRP A 74 21.45 20.54 -18.76
CA TRP A 74 21.92 19.17 -18.99
C TRP A 74 20.92 18.36 -19.83
N PRO A 75 20.71 18.71 -21.10
CA PRO A 75 19.66 18.10 -21.94
C PRO A 75 19.85 16.60 -22.18
N GLN A 76 21.08 16.10 -22.06
CA GLN A 76 21.39 14.66 -22.23
C GLN A 76 21.38 13.88 -20.91
N ALA A 77 21.29 14.57 -19.76
CA ALA A 77 21.33 13.90 -18.46
C ALA A 77 19.98 13.35 -18.04
N ALA A 78 20.02 12.24 -17.28
CA ALA A 78 18.84 11.64 -16.69
C ALA A 78 18.41 12.42 -15.43
N VAL A 79 17.65 13.51 -15.63
CA VAL A 79 17.18 14.41 -14.55
C VAL A 79 15.67 14.18 -14.26
N PHE A 80 15.36 13.85 -13.01
CA PHE A 80 14.04 13.43 -12.55
C PHE A 80 13.57 14.21 -11.32
N GLY A 81 12.28 14.51 -11.24
CA GLY A 81 11.67 15.07 -10.03
C GLY A 81 11.46 14.02 -8.96
N PHE A 82 11.67 14.37 -7.69
CA PHE A 82 11.41 13.44 -6.61
C PHE A 82 9.92 13.11 -6.53
N TRP A 83 9.05 14.12 -6.48
CA TRP A 83 7.62 13.91 -6.35
C TRP A 83 6.97 13.51 -7.67
N ASN A 84 7.43 14.09 -8.78
CA ASN A 84 6.84 13.86 -10.10
C ASN A 84 7.27 12.54 -10.75
N ASP A 85 8.53 12.11 -10.56
CA ASP A 85 9.10 10.98 -11.31
C ASP A 85 9.53 9.83 -10.39
N PHE A 86 10.38 10.11 -9.41
CA PHE A 86 11.02 9.08 -8.59
C PHE A 86 10.06 8.41 -7.63
N TYR A 87 9.35 9.17 -6.80
CA TYR A 87 8.50 8.63 -5.73
C TYR A 87 7.38 7.72 -6.26
N PRO A 88 6.61 8.09 -7.30
CA PRO A 88 5.60 7.20 -7.88
C PRO A 88 6.20 5.87 -8.37
N ARG A 89 7.33 5.90 -9.09
CA ARG A 89 8.03 4.70 -9.58
C ARG A 89 8.61 3.86 -8.44
N ALA A 90 9.18 4.52 -7.44
CA ALA A 90 9.75 3.88 -6.26
C ALA A 90 8.65 3.21 -5.41
N ALA A 91 7.45 3.79 -5.34
CA ALA A 91 6.29 3.19 -4.68
C ALA A 91 5.85 1.88 -5.36
N CYS A 92 5.96 1.81 -6.70
CA CYS A 92 5.71 0.58 -7.47
C CYS A 92 6.85 -0.46 -7.40
N PHE A 93 7.95 -0.18 -6.71
CA PHE A 93 9.19 -0.97 -6.72
C PHE A 93 9.79 -1.11 -8.13
N ASN A 94 9.61 -0.08 -8.97
CA ASN A 94 9.95 -0.11 -10.40
C ASN A 94 10.91 1.02 -10.83
N TRP A 95 11.70 1.56 -9.90
CA TRP A 95 12.77 2.51 -10.27
C TRP A 95 13.80 1.80 -11.16
N GLY A 96 14.11 2.41 -12.31
CA GLY A 96 15.01 1.85 -13.32
C GLY A 96 14.39 0.83 -14.30
N ARG A 97 13.10 0.48 -14.17
CA ARG A 97 12.41 -0.42 -15.10
C ARG A 97 11.40 0.36 -15.96
N GLN A 98 11.49 0.20 -17.28
CA GLN A 98 10.81 1.08 -18.23
C GLN A 98 9.41 0.66 -18.66
N ARG A 99 8.98 -0.58 -18.41
CA ARG A 99 7.71 -1.05 -18.99
C ARG A 99 6.50 -0.45 -18.26
N LYS A 100 5.89 0.56 -18.89
CA LYS A 100 4.53 1.01 -18.63
C LYS A 100 3.56 0.16 -19.45
N PHE A 101 2.32 0.12 -19.01
CA PHE A 101 1.22 -0.32 -19.85
C PHE A 101 0.78 0.86 -20.72
N ASP A 102 0.84 0.70 -22.03
CA ASP A 102 0.57 1.76 -23.00
C ASP A 102 -0.88 1.77 -23.50
N GLY A 103 -1.70 0.81 -23.06
CA GLY A 103 -3.12 0.71 -23.40
C GLY A 103 -4.02 1.47 -22.43
N PRO A 104 -5.33 1.56 -22.74
CA PRO A 104 -6.32 2.15 -21.84
C PRO A 104 -6.50 1.30 -20.58
N ILE A 105 -6.66 1.96 -19.43
CA ILE A 105 -7.02 1.29 -18.18
C ILE A 105 -8.53 1.06 -18.17
N GLU A 106 -8.95 -0.17 -18.45
CA GLU A 106 -10.35 -0.59 -18.46
C GLU A 106 -10.90 -0.73 -17.04
N VAL A 107 -10.10 -1.28 -16.13
CA VAL A 107 -10.50 -1.53 -14.74
C VAL A 107 -9.46 -0.92 -13.80
N MET A 108 -9.92 -0.08 -12.88
CA MET A 108 -9.16 0.27 -11.68
C MET A 108 -9.81 -0.34 -10.46
N TYR A 109 -9.03 -1.04 -9.65
CA TYR A 109 -9.52 -1.57 -8.39
C TYR A 109 -8.59 -1.31 -7.21
N ALA A 110 -9.19 -1.31 -6.01
CA ALA A 110 -8.47 -1.27 -4.76
C ALA A 110 -8.89 -2.45 -3.86
N VAL A 111 -7.90 -3.18 -3.34
CA VAL A 111 -8.10 -4.03 -2.15
C VAL A 111 -7.99 -3.13 -0.93
N VAL A 112 -9.09 -2.93 -0.21
CA VAL A 112 -9.13 -2.08 0.97
C VAL A 112 -9.30 -2.94 2.21
N SER A 113 -8.46 -2.71 3.22
CA SER A 113 -8.49 -3.51 4.44
C SER A 113 -7.87 -2.81 5.65
N THR A 114 -7.98 -3.44 6.81
CA THR A 114 -7.16 -3.15 7.98
C THR A 114 -5.84 -3.94 7.98
N PRO A 115 -4.86 -3.59 8.83
CA PRO A 115 -3.61 -4.35 8.95
C PRO A 115 -3.86 -5.81 9.29
N ARG A 116 -3.07 -6.74 8.74
CA ARG A 116 -3.10 -8.18 9.11
C ARG A 116 -4.43 -8.92 8.78
N SER A 117 -5.22 -8.39 7.86
CA SER A 117 -6.45 -9.05 7.36
C SER A 117 -6.22 -10.10 6.26
N GLY A 118 -4.96 -10.35 5.86
CA GLY A 118 -4.64 -11.22 4.72
C GLY A 118 -4.51 -10.51 3.38
N SER A 119 -4.56 -9.18 3.34
CA SER A 119 -4.55 -8.41 2.08
C SER A 119 -3.30 -8.58 1.21
N THR A 120 -2.16 -8.95 1.80
CA THR A 120 -0.97 -9.34 1.02
C THR A 120 -1.10 -10.70 0.36
N PHE A 121 -1.76 -11.67 1.01
CA PHE A 121 -2.03 -12.99 0.43
C PHE A 121 -2.95 -12.84 -0.79
N LEU A 122 -4.06 -12.12 -0.63
CA LEU A 122 -4.95 -11.82 -1.74
C LEU A 122 -4.24 -11.05 -2.87
N ALA A 123 -3.43 -10.03 -2.55
CA ALA A 123 -2.68 -9.28 -3.56
C ALA A 123 -1.70 -10.14 -4.37
N GLU A 124 -1.05 -11.14 -3.75
CA GLU A 124 -0.18 -12.07 -4.47
C GLU A 124 -0.98 -12.98 -5.41
N LEU A 125 -2.13 -13.52 -4.95
CA LEU A 125 -3.04 -14.27 -5.81
C LEU A 125 -3.52 -13.45 -7.02
N LEU A 126 -3.95 -12.20 -6.79
CA LEU A 126 -4.42 -11.32 -7.88
C LEU A 126 -3.29 -10.99 -8.87
N THR A 127 -2.06 -10.83 -8.38
CA THR A 127 -0.88 -10.63 -9.25
C THR A 127 -0.60 -11.88 -10.10
N ALA A 128 -0.69 -13.08 -9.53
CA ALA A 128 -0.50 -14.33 -10.25
C ALA A 128 -1.55 -14.55 -11.36
N ASN A 129 -2.72 -13.92 -11.23
CA ASN A 129 -3.82 -13.95 -12.21
C ASN A 129 -3.83 -12.73 -13.14
N GLN A 130 -2.71 -12.01 -13.25
CA GLN A 130 -2.56 -10.86 -14.16
C GLN A 130 -3.57 -9.72 -13.91
N LEU A 131 -4.05 -9.56 -12.68
CA LEU A 131 -4.91 -8.43 -12.28
C LEU A 131 -4.08 -7.26 -11.77
N GLY A 132 -3.08 -6.88 -12.54
CA GLY A 132 -2.11 -5.85 -12.18
C GLY A 132 -1.11 -6.29 -11.11
N ALA A 133 -0.62 -5.33 -10.32
CA ALA A 133 0.32 -5.58 -9.23
C ALA A 133 -0.11 -4.82 -7.96
N PRO A 134 -1.23 -5.21 -7.31
CA PRO A 134 -1.75 -4.52 -6.14
C PRO A 134 -0.75 -4.55 -4.99
N LYS A 135 -0.19 -3.38 -4.66
CA LYS A 135 0.65 -3.17 -3.47
C LYS A 135 0.20 -1.92 -2.71
N GLU A 136 0.79 -1.74 -1.54
CA GLU A 136 0.61 -0.55 -0.69
C GLU A 136 1.35 0.64 -1.29
N HIS A 137 0.84 1.15 -2.40
CA HIS A 137 1.38 2.33 -3.05
C HIS A 137 1.06 3.60 -2.23
N VAL A 138 -0.15 3.65 -1.66
CA VAL A 138 -0.59 4.70 -0.74
C VAL A 138 0.09 4.49 0.63
N ARG A 139 1.04 5.36 0.96
CA ARG A 139 1.80 5.35 2.22
C ARG A 139 1.99 6.76 2.74
N ASN A 140 2.46 6.89 3.98
CA ASN A 140 2.67 8.17 4.67
C ASN A 140 3.31 9.29 3.82
N PRO A 141 4.32 9.05 2.97
CA PRO A 141 4.91 10.13 2.18
C PRO A 141 3.95 10.78 1.17
N LEU A 142 2.87 10.08 0.80
CA LEU A 142 1.85 10.59 -0.12
C LEU A 142 1.13 11.82 0.44
N SER A 143 1.03 11.96 1.77
CA SER A 143 0.45 13.16 2.40
C SER A 143 1.27 14.42 2.13
N PHE A 144 2.60 14.32 2.03
CA PHE A 144 3.46 15.45 1.64
C PHE A 144 3.27 15.79 0.17
N LEU A 145 3.20 14.77 -0.70
CA LEU A 145 2.93 14.94 -2.12
C LEU A 145 1.61 15.68 -2.37
N ALA A 146 0.57 15.37 -1.58
CA ALA A 146 -0.75 15.98 -1.65
C ALA A 146 -0.85 17.36 -0.98
N ALA A 147 0.18 17.82 -0.27
CA ALA A 147 0.17 19.11 0.43
C ALA A 147 0.59 20.28 -0.49
N GLY A 148 0.17 21.50 -0.13
CA GLY A 148 0.62 22.74 -0.74
C GLY A 148 0.18 22.99 -2.18
N VAL A 149 0.73 24.05 -2.79
CA VAL A 149 0.48 24.42 -4.19
C VAL A 149 0.92 23.28 -5.12
N GLY A 150 0.06 22.91 -6.07
CA GLY A 150 0.30 21.80 -7.00
C GLY A 150 0.05 20.40 -6.43
N GLY A 151 -0.39 20.27 -5.17
CA GLY A 151 -0.66 18.97 -4.54
C GLY A 151 -1.72 18.15 -5.29
N ARG A 152 -2.74 18.81 -5.85
CA ARG A 152 -3.76 18.19 -6.72
C ARG A 152 -3.13 17.49 -7.92
N ASP A 153 -2.30 18.21 -8.67
CA ASP A 153 -1.71 17.69 -9.91
C ASP A 153 -0.65 16.62 -9.63
N ARG A 154 0.14 16.81 -8.56
CA ARG A 154 1.06 15.76 -8.10
C ARG A 154 0.32 14.48 -7.76
N LEU A 155 -0.81 14.58 -7.05
CA LEU A 155 -1.58 13.40 -6.67
C LEU A 155 -2.26 12.73 -7.87
N ALA A 156 -2.77 13.52 -8.82
CA ALA A 156 -3.26 13.00 -10.09
C ALA A 156 -2.16 12.21 -10.83
N ARG A 157 -0.97 12.81 -11.02
CA ARG A 157 0.19 12.15 -11.65
C ARG A 157 0.63 10.89 -10.92
N PHE A 158 0.63 10.91 -9.60
CA PHE A 158 0.96 9.73 -8.79
C PHE A 158 0.01 8.56 -9.08
N VAL A 159 -1.30 8.81 -9.07
CA VAL A 159 -2.30 7.78 -9.36
C VAL A 159 -2.19 7.27 -10.79
N ASP A 160 -2.01 8.16 -11.77
CA ASP A 160 -1.83 7.79 -13.18
C ASP A 160 -0.59 6.92 -13.40
N THR A 161 0.53 7.33 -12.78
CA THR A 161 1.79 6.59 -12.87
C THR A 161 1.67 5.20 -12.26
N ILE A 162 1.02 5.08 -11.09
CA ILE A 162 0.78 3.76 -10.48
C ILE A 162 -0.10 2.91 -11.37
N ALA A 163 -1.18 3.48 -11.92
CA ALA A 163 -2.08 2.75 -12.81
C ALA A 163 -1.29 2.16 -13.99
N GLN A 164 -0.51 2.97 -14.70
CA GLN A 164 0.28 2.54 -15.85
C GLN A 164 1.38 1.53 -15.51
N LEU A 165 2.11 1.70 -14.40
CA LEU A 165 3.22 0.81 -14.04
C LEU A 165 2.77 -0.54 -13.50
N THR A 166 1.59 -0.57 -12.87
CA THR A 166 1.07 -1.76 -12.21
C THR A 166 0.09 -2.52 -13.09
N ALA A 167 -0.47 -1.88 -14.12
CA ALA A 167 -1.48 -2.49 -14.96
C ALA A 167 -0.98 -3.73 -15.72
N ARG A 168 -1.86 -4.71 -15.84
CA ARG A 168 -1.70 -5.90 -16.68
C ARG A 168 -3.02 -6.12 -17.40
N ASN A 169 -2.98 -6.32 -18.72
CA ASN A 169 -4.18 -6.56 -19.54
C ASN A 169 -5.32 -5.55 -19.29
N GLY A 170 -5.00 -4.25 -19.19
CA GLY A 170 -5.99 -3.19 -18.94
C GLY A 170 -6.49 -3.08 -17.49
N VAL A 171 -6.02 -3.94 -16.57
CA VAL A 171 -6.42 -3.95 -15.15
C VAL A 171 -5.32 -3.36 -14.27
N ALA A 172 -5.61 -2.26 -13.59
CA ALA A 172 -4.73 -1.64 -12.60
C ALA A 172 -5.27 -1.87 -11.17
N GLY A 173 -4.37 -2.26 -10.26
CA GLY A 173 -4.72 -2.61 -8.89
C GLY A 173 -3.84 -1.92 -7.86
N THR A 174 -4.43 -1.53 -6.74
CA THR A 174 -3.69 -1.10 -5.54
C THR A 174 -4.23 -1.76 -4.28
N LYS A 175 -3.47 -1.69 -3.19
CA LYS A 175 -3.85 -2.15 -1.87
C LYS A 175 -3.80 -0.95 -0.91
N ILE A 176 -4.90 -0.67 -0.24
CA ILE A 176 -5.01 0.44 0.71
C ILE A 176 -5.24 -0.16 2.09
N ILE A 177 -4.25 0.01 2.96
CA ILE A 177 -4.44 -0.23 4.39
C ILE A 177 -4.99 1.05 4.99
N TRP A 178 -6.18 0.97 5.59
CA TRP A 178 -6.95 2.09 6.11
C TRP A 178 -6.12 3.28 6.65
N HIS A 179 -5.33 3.02 7.70
CA HIS A 179 -4.59 4.07 8.41
C HIS A 179 -3.51 4.77 7.56
N LEU A 180 -3.05 4.13 6.48
CA LEU A 180 -2.09 4.74 5.55
C LEU A 180 -2.72 5.83 4.67
N ALA A 181 -4.05 5.84 4.55
CA ALA A 181 -4.80 6.84 3.81
C ALA A 181 -5.39 7.94 4.71
N GLU A 182 -5.37 7.79 6.04
CA GLU A 182 -5.98 8.75 6.98
C GLU A 182 -5.45 10.17 6.80
N ARG A 183 -4.15 10.32 6.53
CA ARG A 183 -3.52 11.65 6.32
C ARG A 183 -3.95 12.34 5.02
N LEU A 184 -4.62 11.63 4.12
CA LEU A 184 -5.17 12.20 2.89
C LEU A 184 -6.62 12.61 3.06
N ARG A 185 -7.28 12.20 4.15
CA ARG A 185 -8.69 12.52 4.38
C ARG A 185 -8.90 14.02 4.42
N GLY A 186 -9.90 14.48 3.68
CA GLY A 186 -10.24 15.90 3.58
C GLY A 186 -9.24 16.75 2.79
N SER A 187 -8.19 16.15 2.23
CA SER A 187 -7.25 16.87 1.38
C SER A 187 -7.96 17.33 0.09
N PRO A 188 -7.94 18.63 -0.24
CA PRO A 188 -8.53 19.12 -1.49
C PRO A 188 -7.83 18.53 -2.73
N SER A 189 -6.58 18.08 -2.57
CA SER A 189 -5.80 17.44 -3.64
C SER A 189 -6.38 16.11 -4.11
N LEU A 190 -7.24 15.45 -3.31
CA LEU A 190 -7.92 14.21 -3.69
C LEU A 190 -8.76 14.37 -4.96
N ALA A 191 -9.22 15.58 -5.29
CA ALA A 191 -9.92 15.85 -6.55
C ALA A 191 -9.10 15.44 -7.79
N GLY A 192 -7.77 15.60 -7.75
CA GLY A 192 -6.88 15.18 -8.83
C GLY A 192 -6.79 13.66 -8.98
N ALA A 193 -6.71 12.93 -7.86
CA ALA A 193 -6.79 11.46 -7.87
C ALA A 193 -8.14 10.99 -8.41
N ALA A 194 -9.24 11.60 -7.96
CA ALA A 194 -10.58 11.26 -8.39
C ALA A 194 -10.76 11.45 -9.90
N GLU A 195 -10.21 12.52 -10.49
CA GLU A 195 -10.24 12.75 -11.93
C GLU A 195 -9.58 11.60 -12.71
N VAL A 196 -8.38 11.18 -12.30
CA VAL A 196 -7.64 10.09 -12.95
C VAL A 196 -8.38 8.76 -12.79
N ILE A 197 -8.82 8.43 -11.57
CA ILE A 197 -9.63 7.24 -11.32
C ILE A 197 -10.90 7.29 -12.17
N GLY A 198 -11.49 8.47 -12.35
CA GLY A 198 -12.64 8.79 -13.18
C GLY A 198 -12.52 8.30 -14.63
N ARG A 199 -11.31 8.27 -15.19
CA ARG A 199 -11.05 7.87 -16.58
C ARG A 199 -11.19 6.37 -16.84
N ALA A 200 -11.09 5.53 -15.81
CA ALA A 200 -11.27 4.08 -15.97
C ALA A 200 -12.74 3.72 -16.19
N THR A 201 -13.01 2.82 -17.13
CA THR A 201 -14.38 2.36 -17.45
C THR A 201 -15.06 1.75 -16.22
N ASN A 202 -14.35 0.86 -15.52
CA ASN A 202 -14.85 0.18 -14.34
C ASN A 202 -14.01 0.54 -13.11
N LYS A 203 -14.71 0.77 -12.00
CA LYS A 203 -14.13 1.10 -10.69
C LYS A 203 -14.63 0.07 -9.69
N ARG A 204 -13.70 -0.63 -9.04
CA ARG A 204 -14.02 -1.77 -8.17
C ARG A 204 -13.31 -1.64 -6.84
N ILE A 205 -14.00 -1.97 -5.75
CA ILE A 205 -13.41 -2.06 -4.42
C ILE A 205 -13.60 -3.49 -3.93
N VAL A 206 -12.51 -4.13 -3.56
CA VAL A 206 -12.54 -5.40 -2.83
C VAL A 206 -12.27 -5.07 -1.36
N LEU A 207 -13.33 -5.09 -0.56
CA LEU A 207 -13.24 -4.91 0.88
C LEU A 207 -12.84 -6.25 1.51
N LEU A 208 -11.56 -6.39 1.89
CA LEU A 208 -11.09 -7.59 2.57
C LEU A 208 -11.23 -7.41 4.09
N TYR A 209 -12.15 -8.18 4.64
CA TYR A 209 -12.47 -8.28 6.05
C TYR A 209 -11.89 -9.57 6.64
N ARG A 210 -11.52 -9.55 7.92
CA ARG A 210 -11.13 -10.76 8.67
C ARG A 210 -12.07 -10.92 9.85
N ARG A 211 -12.78 -12.03 9.99
CA ARG A 211 -13.80 -12.19 11.02
C ARG A 211 -13.19 -12.27 12.42
N ASP A 212 -12.08 -13.00 12.59
CA ASP A 212 -11.42 -13.14 13.89
C ASP A 212 -10.52 -11.93 14.21
N LYS A 213 -11.09 -10.94 14.92
CA LYS A 213 -10.37 -9.73 15.37
C LYS A 213 -9.32 -10.02 16.42
N VAL A 214 -9.52 -11.03 17.26
CA VAL A 214 -8.56 -11.41 18.30
C VAL A 214 -7.30 -11.96 17.64
N ALA A 215 -7.44 -12.91 16.72
CA ALA A 215 -6.32 -13.46 15.96
C ALA A 215 -5.63 -12.39 15.09
N GLN A 216 -6.40 -11.44 14.53
CA GLN A 216 -5.84 -10.30 13.81
C GLN A 216 -4.99 -9.39 14.71
N ALA A 217 -5.50 -9.07 15.92
CA ALA A 217 -4.80 -8.26 16.92
C ALA A 217 -3.49 -8.91 17.39
N ILE A 218 -3.52 -10.20 17.71
CA ILE A 218 -2.33 -10.98 18.08
C ILE A 218 -1.32 -11.00 16.94
N SER A 219 -1.78 -11.20 15.70
CA SER A 219 -0.90 -11.18 14.53
C SER A 219 -0.23 -9.81 14.33
N ASN A 220 -0.94 -8.72 14.65
CA ASN A 220 -0.40 -7.37 14.57
C ASN A 220 0.62 -7.10 15.68
N TYR A 221 0.30 -7.48 16.92
CA TYR A 221 1.19 -7.38 18.07
C TYR A 221 2.51 -8.16 17.84
N LYS A 222 2.42 -9.42 17.38
CA LYS A 222 3.60 -10.23 17.02
C LYS A 222 4.42 -9.59 15.91
N ALA A 223 3.78 -9.05 14.88
CA ALA A 223 4.49 -8.40 13.77
C ALA A 223 5.26 -7.15 14.22
N GLN A 224 4.70 -6.35 15.14
CA GLN A 224 5.36 -5.16 15.67
C GLN A 224 6.60 -5.52 16.51
N LEU A 225 6.47 -6.50 17.42
CA LEU A 225 7.59 -6.93 18.26
C LEU A 225 8.72 -7.60 17.47
N THR A 226 8.37 -8.38 16.44
CA THR A 226 9.36 -9.14 15.65
C THR A 226 9.89 -8.38 14.45
N ASN A 227 9.28 -7.24 14.10
CA ASN A 227 9.46 -6.49 12.85
C ASN A 227 9.27 -7.37 11.59
N ALA A 228 8.48 -8.44 11.68
CA ALA A 228 8.23 -9.40 10.61
C ALA A 228 6.75 -9.40 10.20
N TYR A 229 6.48 -8.82 9.03
CA TYR A 229 5.11 -8.62 8.51
C TYR A 229 4.73 -9.63 7.43
N HIS A 230 5.70 -10.06 6.62
CA HIS A 230 5.51 -11.01 5.52
C HIS A 230 6.69 -11.96 5.46
N ILE A 231 6.41 -13.26 5.36
CA ILE A 231 7.41 -14.32 5.22
C ILE A 231 7.14 -15.05 3.92
N ARG A 232 8.19 -15.27 3.12
CA ARG A 232 8.07 -15.89 1.79
C ARG A 232 8.94 -17.14 1.63
N SER A 233 9.69 -17.52 2.66
CA SER A 233 10.50 -18.73 2.67
C SER A 233 10.19 -19.58 3.91
N SER A 234 10.33 -20.89 3.76
CA SER A 234 10.16 -21.84 4.87
C SER A 234 11.19 -21.59 5.98
N THR A 235 12.44 -21.28 5.63
CA THR A 235 13.50 -20.98 6.60
C THR A 235 13.20 -19.75 7.46
N GLU A 236 12.71 -18.67 6.86
CA GLU A 236 12.28 -17.49 7.63
C GLU A 236 11.05 -17.80 8.50
N LEU A 237 10.15 -18.67 8.03
CA LEU A 237 8.96 -19.07 8.78
C LEU A 237 9.33 -19.84 10.05
N SER A 238 10.26 -20.79 9.96
CA SER A 238 10.75 -21.53 11.14
C SER A 238 11.33 -20.57 12.18
N LYS A 239 12.24 -19.67 11.76
CA LYS A 239 12.83 -18.65 12.64
C LYS A 239 11.79 -17.71 13.26
N TYR A 240 10.72 -17.39 12.54
CA TYR A 240 9.64 -16.57 13.06
C TYR A 240 8.80 -17.31 14.10
N LYS A 241 8.51 -18.59 13.87
CA LYS A 241 7.73 -19.42 14.81
C LYS A 241 8.51 -19.72 16.10
N GLU A 242 9.83 -19.81 16.03
CA GLU A 242 10.70 -19.94 17.21
C GLU A 242 10.70 -18.68 18.11
N LYS A 243 10.36 -17.50 17.56
CA LYS A 243 10.28 -16.27 18.36
C LYS A 243 9.05 -16.29 19.27
N GLN A 244 9.29 -16.54 20.54
CA GLN A 244 8.31 -16.31 21.60
C GLN A 244 8.19 -14.81 21.89
N ILE A 245 6.97 -14.29 21.97
CA ILE A 245 6.71 -12.94 22.46
C ILE A 245 6.06 -13.02 23.86
N PRO A 246 6.08 -11.96 24.68
CA PRO A 246 5.36 -11.98 25.95
C PRO A 246 3.85 -11.78 25.73
N TYR A 247 3.04 -12.56 26.45
CA TYR A 247 1.60 -12.29 26.56
C TYR A 247 1.38 -11.01 27.37
N SER A 248 0.60 -10.09 26.83
CA SER A 248 0.14 -8.90 27.54
C SER A 248 -1.30 -8.64 27.17
N PHE A 249 -2.21 -8.86 28.13
CA PHE A 249 -3.63 -8.60 27.93
C PHE A 249 -3.89 -7.12 27.57
N GLU A 250 -3.19 -6.19 28.22
CA GLU A 250 -3.36 -4.76 27.98
C GLU A 250 -2.92 -4.35 26.58
N GLU A 251 -1.77 -4.83 26.10
CA GLU A 251 -1.31 -4.54 24.74
C GLU A 251 -2.23 -5.17 23.69
N LEU A 252 -2.62 -6.44 23.87
CA LEU A 252 -3.56 -7.10 22.97
C LEU A 252 -4.92 -6.40 22.93
N MET A 253 -5.39 -5.87 24.06
CA MET A 253 -6.63 -5.09 24.14
C MET A 253 -6.52 -3.79 23.31
N LYS A 254 -5.39 -3.08 23.38
CA LYS A 254 -5.13 -1.89 22.53
C LYS A 254 -5.16 -2.27 21.05
N HIS A 255 -4.49 -3.36 20.66
CA HIS A 255 -4.49 -3.85 19.28
C HIS A 255 -5.89 -4.26 18.81
N HIS A 256 -6.65 -4.97 19.64
CA HIS A 256 -8.00 -5.41 19.34
C HIS A 256 -8.93 -4.20 19.13
N ALA A 257 -8.91 -3.25 20.05
CA ALA A 257 -9.67 -2.00 19.94
C ALA A 257 -9.29 -1.21 18.67
N ALA A 258 -8.00 -1.15 18.33
CA ALA A 258 -7.54 -0.50 17.10
C ALA A 258 -8.02 -1.20 15.82
N MET A 259 -8.15 -2.53 15.81
CA MET A 259 -8.72 -3.26 14.66
C MET A 259 -10.20 -2.91 14.49
N LEU A 260 -10.97 -2.94 15.57
CA LEU A 260 -12.40 -2.61 15.56
C LEU A 260 -12.64 -1.15 15.13
N ASP A 261 -11.91 -0.20 15.71
CA ASP A 261 -12.03 1.23 15.36
C ASP A 261 -11.63 1.48 13.90
N GLY A 262 -10.50 0.91 13.46
CA GLY A 262 -10.05 1.02 12.07
C GLY A 262 -11.09 0.53 11.06
N GLU A 263 -11.80 -0.56 11.36
CA GLU A 263 -12.84 -1.08 10.47
C GLU A 263 -14.12 -0.26 10.47
N ARG A 264 -14.58 0.19 11.64
CA ARG A 264 -15.74 1.09 11.71
C ARG A 264 -15.50 2.34 10.87
N ARG A 265 -14.31 2.94 10.99
CA ARG A 265 -13.96 4.12 10.20
C ARG A 265 -13.82 3.77 8.71
N LEU A 266 -13.22 2.63 8.38
CA LEU A 266 -13.12 2.16 6.99
C LEU A 266 -14.50 2.03 6.34
N LEU A 267 -15.45 1.35 7.00
CA LEU A 267 -16.81 1.21 6.49
C LEU A 267 -17.48 2.58 6.32
N LYS A 268 -17.33 3.47 7.30
CA LYS A 268 -17.86 4.84 7.21
C LYS A 268 -17.34 5.58 5.97
N ASP A 269 -16.03 5.53 5.70
CA ASP A 269 -15.44 6.21 4.55
C ASP A 269 -15.86 5.56 3.23
N LEU A 270 -15.99 4.23 3.17
CA LEU A 270 -16.49 3.56 1.97
C LEU A 270 -17.95 3.92 1.67
N THR A 271 -18.80 4.03 2.69
CA THR A 271 -20.17 4.56 2.54
C THR A 271 -20.16 5.98 1.97
N GLN A 272 -19.25 6.84 2.46
CA GLN A 272 -19.10 8.20 1.93
C GLN A 272 -18.62 8.22 0.48
N ILE A 273 -17.62 7.39 0.13
CA ILE A 273 -17.08 7.27 -1.23
C ILE A 273 -18.18 6.82 -2.20
N LYS A 274 -18.97 5.82 -1.80
CA LYS A 274 -20.08 5.31 -2.62
C LYS A 274 -21.12 6.39 -2.92
N SER A 275 -21.44 7.23 -1.92
CA SER A 275 -22.39 8.34 -2.08
C SER A 275 -21.81 9.54 -2.83
N ALA A 276 -20.50 9.80 -2.73
CA ALA A 276 -19.85 10.99 -3.30
C ALA A 276 -19.55 10.89 -4.79
N TRP A 277 -19.76 9.73 -5.43
CA TRP A 277 -19.48 9.53 -6.86
C TRP A 277 -20.75 9.30 -7.70
N PRO A 278 -21.69 10.26 -7.74
CA PRO A 278 -22.92 10.10 -8.51
C PRO A 278 -22.60 9.99 -10.01
N GLY A 279 -23.15 8.94 -10.66
CA GLY A 279 -23.00 8.69 -12.10
C GLY A 279 -21.91 7.69 -12.49
N SER A 280 -20.97 7.35 -11.61
CA SER A 280 -20.05 6.22 -11.82
C SER A 280 -20.21 5.19 -10.70
N ARG A 281 -20.72 4.00 -11.04
CA ARG A 281 -20.94 2.93 -10.07
C ARG A 281 -19.60 2.38 -9.58
N VAL A 282 -19.11 2.90 -8.45
CA VAL A 282 -18.09 2.21 -7.67
C VAL A 282 -18.77 1.00 -7.02
N GLU A 283 -18.47 -0.18 -7.52
CA GLU A 283 -19.00 -1.43 -6.96
C GLU A 283 -18.05 -1.92 -5.87
N ILE A 284 -18.63 -2.46 -4.80
CA ILE A 284 -17.89 -2.98 -3.64
C ILE A 284 -18.23 -4.47 -3.51
N MET A 285 -17.20 -5.31 -3.39
CA MET A 285 -17.33 -6.72 -3.03
C MET A 285 -16.65 -6.93 -1.68
N THR A 286 -17.40 -7.47 -0.72
CA THR A 286 -16.85 -7.93 0.56
C THR A 286 -16.25 -9.32 0.38
N VAL A 287 -15.04 -9.50 0.89
CA VAL A 287 -14.33 -10.78 0.95
C VAL A 287 -13.97 -11.05 2.39
N ILE A 288 -14.26 -12.24 2.89
CA ILE A 288 -13.91 -12.66 4.25
C ILE A 288 -12.67 -13.53 4.20
N TYR A 289 -11.64 -13.16 4.97
CA TYR A 289 -10.35 -13.86 5.01
C TYR A 289 -10.51 -15.36 5.28
N GLU A 290 -11.34 -15.72 6.25
CA GLU A 290 -11.59 -17.10 6.64
C GLU A 290 -12.27 -17.90 5.52
N GLU A 291 -13.14 -17.27 4.72
CA GLU A 291 -13.76 -17.91 3.56
C GLU A 291 -12.76 -18.05 2.41
N LEU A 292 -11.95 -17.01 2.17
CA LEU A 292 -10.85 -17.04 1.20
C LEU A 292 -9.81 -18.12 1.55
N GLU A 293 -9.52 -18.32 2.84
CA GLU A 293 -8.59 -19.34 3.31
C GLU A 293 -9.15 -20.76 3.14
N ASN A 294 -10.45 -20.94 3.40
CA ASN A 294 -11.12 -22.24 3.32
C ASN A 294 -11.42 -22.68 1.87
N ASP A 295 -11.75 -21.75 0.97
CA ASP A 295 -11.98 -22.02 -0.45
C ASP A 295 -11.29 -20.96 -1.33
N ILE A 296 -9.96 -21.07 -1.42
CA ILE A 296 -9.14 -20.13 -2.20
C ILE A 296 -9.62 -20.07 -3.65
N ARG A 297 -9.90 -21.22 -4.27
CA ARG A 297 -10.25 -21.27 -5.70
C ARG A 297 -11.60 -20.63 -5.97
N GLY A 298 -12.64 -20.97 -5.22
CA GLY A 298 -13.98 -20.42 -5.41
C GLY A 298 -14.03 -18.92 -5.10
N GLN A 299 -13.42 -18.49 -4.00
CA GLN A 299 -13.37 -17.07 -3.62
C GLN A 299 -12.56 -16.25 -4.61
N LEU A 300 -11.40 -16.75 -5.05
CA LEU A 300 -10.61 -16.08 -6.08
C LEU A 300 -11.36 -16.00 -7.41
N ALA A 301 -12.06 -17.05 -7.84
CA ALA A 301 -12.89 -17.03 -9.04
C ALA A 301 -13.94 -15.90 -8.99
N ALA A 302 -14.64 -15.79 -7.85
CA ALA A 302 -15.63 -14.74 -7.63
C ALA A 302 -15.00 -13.33 -7.68
N ILE A 303 -13.83 -13.15 -7.05
CA ILE A 303 -13.11 -11.88 -7.05
C ILE A 303 -12.64 -11.50 -8.47
N VAL A 304 -12.06 -12.44 -9.24
CA VAL A 304 -11.63 -12.11 -10.61
C VAL A 304 -12.83 -11.78 -11.50
N LYS A 305 -13.93 -12.53 -11.37
CA LYS A 305 -15.17 -12.23 -12.08
C LYS A 305 -15.73 -10.86 -11.71
N PHE A 306 -15.69 -10.49 -10.43
CA PHE A 306 -16.10 -9.16 -9.98
C PHE A 306 -15.23 -8.04 -10.56
N ILE A 307 -13.90 -8.22 -10.55
CA ILE A 307 -12.95 -7.22 -11.05
C ILE A 307 -13.08 -7.06 -12.58
N THR A 308 -13.15 -8.17 -13.31
CA THR A 308 -12.98 -8.16 -14.78
C THR A 308 -14.24 -8.41 -15.58
N GLY A 309 -15.32 -8.89 -14.94
CA GLY A 309 -16.49 -9.45 -15.61
C GLY A 309 -16.28 -10.82 -16.25
N LYS A 310 -15.06 -11.40 -16.17
CA LYS A 310 -14.66 -12.62 -16.86
C LYS A 310 -14.32 -13.74 -15.88
N SER A 311 -14.55 -14.98 -16.28
CA SER A 311 -14.08 -16.17 -15.56
C SER A 311 -12.77 -16.66 -16.18
N PRO A 312 -11.62 -16.49 -15.52
CA PRO A 312 -10.34 -16.96 -16.05
C PRO A 312 -10.03 -18.39 -15.59
N GLU A 313 -9.01 -18.98 -16.19
CA GLU A 313 -8.23 -20.02 -15.53
C GLU A 313 -7.44 -19.40 -14.37
N LEU A 314 -7.43 -20.08 -13.22
CA LEU A 314 -6.88 -19.53 -11.98
C LEU A 314 -5.52 -20.11 -11.63
N SER A 315 -4.57 -19.22 -11.37
CA SER A 315 -3.33 -19.54 -10.64
C SER A 315 -3.54 -19.34 -9.14
N LEU A 316 -3.14 -20.32 -8.33
CA LEU A 316 -3.20 -20.26 -6.87
C LEU A 316 -1.83 -19.90 -6.25
N GLU A 317 -0.93 -19.36 -7.05
CA GLU A 317 0.42 -19.02 -6.58
C GLU A 317 0.41 -17.82 -5.64
N ALA A 318 0.72 -18.07 -4.38
CA ALA A 318 1.10 -17.07 -3.40
C ALA A 318 2.36 -17.53 -2.67
N ARG A 319 3.32 -16.63 -2.49
CA ARG A 319 4.59 -16.95 -1.81
C ARG A 319 4.51 -16.70 -0.32
N VAL A 320 3.64 -15.78 0.09
CA VAL A 320 3.45 -15.45 1.50
C VAL A 320 2.97 -16.67 2.28
N GLN A 321 3.63 -16.93 3.40
CA GLN A 321 3.33 -18.05 4.28
C GLN A 321 2.30 -17.65 5.36
N LYS A 322 1.44 -18.60 5.76
CA LYS A 322 0.56 -18.43 6.92
C LYS A 322 1.40 -18.33 8.19
N LEU A 323 1.22 -17.24 8.94
CA LEU A 323 1.99 -16.96 10.15
C LEU A 323 1.33 -17.47 11.43
N ALA A 324 0.04 -17.86 11.37
CA ALA A 324 -0.65 -18.44 12.51
C ALA A 324 -0.05 -19.82 12.86
N ASP A 325 -0.01 -20.10 14.15
CA ASP A 325 0.60 -21.25 14.81
C ASP A 325 -0.17 -21.56 16.11
N GLU A 326 0.16 -22.68 16.77
CA GLU A 326 -0.43 -23.11 18.06
C GLU A 326 -0.36 -21.99 19.12
N TYR A 327 0.72 -21.20 19.06
CA TYR A 327 0.92 -20.04 19.93
C TYR A 327 -0.14 -18.95 19.71
N THR A 328 -0.52 -18.69 18.46
CA THR A 328 -1.60 -17.75 18.13
C THR A 328 -2.94 -18.26 18.69
N GLU A 329 -3.19 -19.56 18.66
CA GLU A 329 -4.40 -20.18 19.21
C GLU A 329 -4.44 -20.07 20.75
N GLU A 330 -3.32 -20.35 21.42
CA GLU A 330 -3.20 -20.20 22.87
C GLU A 330 -3.47 -18.75 23.31
N PHE A 331 -2.85 -17.78 22.65
CA PHE A 331 -3.05 -16.36 22.95
C PHE A 331 -4.49 -15.93 22.69
N SER A 332 -5.10 -16.46 21.64
CA SER A 332 -6.48 -16.16 21.30
C SER A 332 -7.44 -16.69 22.37
N ARG A 333 -7.22 -17.92 22.86
CA ARG A 333 -7.99 -18.50 23.96
C ARG A 333 -7.83 -17.68 25.24
N ARG A 334 -6.59 -17.45 25.67
CA ARG A 334 -6.28 -16.70 26.90
C ARG A 334 -6.84 -15.27 26.86
N PHE A 335 -6.70 -14.57 25.74
CA PHE A 335 -7.24 -13.22 25.58
C PHE A 335 -8.75 -13.19 25.71
N ARG A 336 -9.47 -14.15 25.09
CA ARG A 336 -10.93 -14.23 25.20
C ARG A 336 -11.39 -14.52 26.63
N GLU A 337 -10.68 -15.38 27.35
CA GLU A 337 -10.93 -15.67 28.77
C GLU A 337 -10.74 -14.41 29.63
N ASP A 338 -9.59 -13.76 29.52
CA ASP A 338 -9.28 -12.52 30.26
C ASP A 338 -10.27 -11.39 29.91
N TYR A 339 -10.64 -11.27 28.64
CA TYR A 339 -11.59 -10.25 28.17
C TYR A 339 -12.98 -10.48 28.76
N ARG A 340 -13.47 -11.72 28.73
CA ARG A 340 -14.76 -12.07 29.32
C ARG A 340 -14.76 -11.85 30.82
N ALA A 341 -13.69 -12.24 31.51
CA ALA A 341 -13.54 -12.01 32.94
C ALA A 341 -13.56 -10.52 33.30
N LYS A 342 -12.96 -9.66 32.46
CA LYS A 342 -12.90 -8.21 32.69
C LYS A 342 -14.18 -7.45 32.34
N PHE A 343 -14.85 -7.80 31.24
CA PHE A 343 -15.95 -7.01 30.68
C PHE A 343 -17.33 -7.68 30.74
N GLY A 344 -17.39 -8.97 31.10
CA GLY A 344 -18.65 -9.71 31.23
C GLY A 344 -19.30 -10.12 29.90
N HIS A 345 -18.65 -9.88 28.75
CA HIS A 345 -19.15 -10.27 27.43
C HIS A 345 -18.01 -10.77 26.52
N SER A 346 -18.32 -11.24 25.31
CA SER A 346 -17.30 -11.80 24.40
C SER A 346 -16.51 -10.69 23.71
N ALA A 347 -15.24 -10.96 23.41
CA ALA A 347 -14.44 -10.09 22.55
C ALA A 347 -14.94 -10.10 21.09
N ASP A 348 -15.60 -11.19 20.68
CA ASP A 348 -16.05 -11.41 19.30
C ASP A 348 -17.37 -10.67 18.96
N ASP A 349 -18.14 -10.21 19.95
CA ASP A 349 -19.48 -9.62 19.76
C ASP A 349 -19.45 -8.39 18.84
N ALA A 350 -18.41 -7.56 18.96
CA ALA A 350 -18.26 -6.35 18.15
C ALA A 350 -17.93 -6.66 16.67
N SER A 351 -17.29 -7.80 16.39
CA SER A 351 -16.91 -8.23 15.05
C SER A 351 -18.16 -8.56 14.22
N THR A 352 -19.16 -9.19 14.83
CA THR A 352 -20.43 -9.55 14.17
C THR A 352 -21.18 -8.33 13.63
N VAL A 353 -21.20 -7.24 14.41
CA VAL A 353 -21.86 -5.98 14.00
C VAL A 353 -21.15 -5.36 12.79
N ILE A 354 -19.82 -5.36 12.80
CA ILE A 354 -19.01 -4.81 11.71
C ILE A 354 -19.16 -5.66 10.44
N GLU A 355 -19.21 -6.98 10.58
CA GLU A 355 -19.44 -7.91 9.46
C GLU A 355 -20.78 -7.64 8.77
N ARG A 356 -21.86 -7.49 9.53
CA ARG A 356 -23.19 -7.15 8.96
C ARG A 356 -23.13 -5.84 8.16
N ALA A 357 -22.53 -4.80 8.72
CA ALA A 357 -22.40 -3.51 8.02
C ALA A 357 -21.57 -3.61 6.73
N ALA A 358 -20.54 -4.46 6.70
CA ALA A 358 -19.75 -4.72 5.49
C ALA A 358 -20.58 -5.41 4.39
N PHE A 359 -21.49 -6.33 4.74
CA PHE A 359 -22.39 -6.96 3.78
C PHE A 359 -23.46 -6.01 3.25
N GLU A 360 -24.06 -5.20 4.11
CA GLU A 360 -25.04 -4.16 3.70
C GLU A 360 -24.45 -3.16 2.70
N LEU A 361 -23.17 -2.80 2.89
CA LEU A 361 -22.44 -1.92 1.98
C LEU A 361 -22.21 -2.54 0.59
N SER A 362 -22.01 -3.85 0.51
CA SER A 362 -21.83 -4.56 -0.77
C SER A 362 -23.15 -4.91 -1.47
N ALA A 363 -24.24 -5.01 -0.72
CA ALA A 363 -25.57 -5.32 -1.28
C ALA A 363 -26.35 -4.10 -1.78
N SER A 364 -26.05 -2.91 -1.25
CA SER A 364 -26.58 -1.61 -1.73
C SER A 364 -25.94 -1.19 -3.05
#